data_AF-A0A944LKL2-F1
#
_entry.id   AF-A0A944LKL2-F1
#
_cell.length_a   1.000
_cell.length_b   1.000
_cell.length_c   1.000
_cell.angle_alpha   90.00
_cell.angle_beta   90.00
_cell.angle_gamma   90.00
#
_symmetry.space_group_name_H-M   'P 1'
#
loop_
_entity.id
_entity.type
_entity.pdbx_description
1 polymer ?
#
loop_
_entity_poly.entity_id
_entity_poly.type
_entity_poly.pdbx_seq_one_letter_code
_entity_poly.pdbx_strand_id
1 'polypeptide(L)'
;MGDLPGFKELPPEQAESVLNTFARLSDGMVLRDLSHVVHLAVDAEVPAANVEQAIRSLRLGVPESPWSAPDLLHRIAHGEDKVSSRVLGQPAAVRRSLDVLLRRDRSYRPIDARVARRGDPFEITQERVHQAISHQFNDELQRPEILNRIGNNIIVFDFISEPVARQLVEKYLHAVVRRVRSRFGLRLAIAPAVADVVTESALGNLDFGGRGVSSAVETAFVNPLARALLDVPPEWTRVLAADVQPAPHGWELTLAGDI
;
A
#
# COMPACT_ATOMS: atom_id res chain seq x y z
N MET A 1 5.93 -6.59 24.05
CA MET A 1 5.02 -6.08 23.00
C MET A 1 3.80 -6.98 22.82
N GLY A 2 3.93 -8.31 22.98
CA GLY A 2 2.78 -9.23 23.06
C GLY A 2 1.85 -9.00 24.26
N ASP A 3 2.25 -8.18 25.22
CA ASP A 3 1.46 -7.80 26.40
C ASP A 3 0.66 -6.50 26.20
N LEU A 4 0.77 -5.84 25.03
CA LEU A 4 -0.03 -4.65 24.75
C LEU A 4 -1.53 -5.02 24.65
N PRO A 5 -2.44 -4.29 25.31
CA PRO A 5 -3.86 -4.59 25.30
C PRO A 5 -4.43 -4.67 23.88
N GLY A 6 -5.11 -5.78 23.55
CA GLY A 6 -5.73 -5.99 22.23
C GLY A 6 -4.77 -6.28 21.07
N PHE A 7 -3.44 -6.32 21.28
CA PHE A 7 -2.48 -6.54 20.18
C PHE A 7 -2.64 -7.91 19.51
N LYS A 8 -2.98 -8.95 20.28
CA LYS A 8 -3.19 -10.32 19.78
C LYS A 8 -4.48 -10.50 18.97
N GLU A 9 -5.40 -9.54 19.08
CA GLU A 9 -6.71 -9.56 18.42
C GLU A 9 -6.72 -8.71 17.14
N LEU A 10 -5.61 -8.00 16.84
CA LEU A 10 -5.50 -7.16 15.65
C LEU A 10 -5.29 -8.00 14.37
N PRO A 11 -5.91 -7.59 13.25
CA PRO A 11 -5.58 -8.12 11.93
C PRO A 11 -4.08 -7.96 11.61
N PRO A 12 -3.48 -8.85 10.80
CA PRO A 12 -2.04 -8.84 10.51
C PRO A 12 -1.53 -7.49 9.98
N GLU A 13 -2.29 -6.85 9.08
CA GLU A 13 -1.97 -5.53 8.51
C GLU A 13 -1.95 -4.41 9.57
N GLN A 14 -2.87 -4.47 10.54
CA GLN A 14 -2.96 -3.48 11.61
C GLN A 14 -1.87 -3.70 12.66
N ALA A 15 -1.54 -4.96 12.97
CA ALA A 15 -0.43 -5.31 13.84
C ALA A 15 0.91 -4.82 13.28
N GLU A 16 1.14 -4.98 11.97
CA GLU A 16 2.34 -4.48 11.30
C GLU A 16 2.40 -2.94 11.30
N SER A 17 1.28 -2.26 11.07
CA SER A 17 1.19 -0.79 11.17
C SER A 17 1.53 -0.27 12.57
N VAL A 18 1.04 -0.95 13.61
CA VAL A 18 1.35 -0.66 15.02
C VAL A 18 2.83 -0.88 15.31
N LEU A 19 3.41 -1.98 14.84
CA LEU A 19 4.84 -2.27 14.98
C LEU A 19 5.72 -1.22 14.31
N ASN A 20 5.40 -0.85 13.07
CA ASN A 20 6.11 0.20 12.33
C ASN A 20 5.99 1.57 13.00
N THR A 21 4.83 1.87 13.58
CA THR A 21 4.60 3.12 14.32
C THR A 21 5.38 3.15 15.62
N PHE A 22 5.38 2.05 16.36
CA PHE A 22 6.18 1.90 17.57
C PHE A 22 7.67 2.05 17.28
N ALA A 23 8.20 1.29 16.31
CA ALA A 23 9.61 1.32 15.92
C ALA A 23 10.07 2.73 15.51
N ARG A 24 9.23 3.45 14.74
CA ARG A 24 9.52 4.83 14.32
C ARG A 24 9.51 5.82 15.49
N LEU A 25 8.55 5.70 16.40
CA LEU A 25 8.38 6.65 17.52
C LEU A 25 9.33 6.35 18.69
N SER A 26 9.86 5.13 18.74
CA SER A 26 10.81 4.68 19.74
C SER A 26 12.28 4.79 19.33
N ASP A 27 12.56 5.46 18.20
CA ASP A 27 13.92 5.71 17.75
C ASP A 27 14.71 6.50 18.82
N GLY A 28 15.91 6.01 19.15
CA GLY A 28 16.76 6.57 20.21
C GLY A 28 16.39 6.21 21.66
N MET A 29 15.38 5.37 21.90
CA MET A 29 15.02 4.92 23.26
C MET A 29 15.86 3.72 23.72
N VAL A 30 16.19 3.64 25.00
CA VAL A 30 16.84 2.43 25.55
C VAL A 30 15.83 1.32 25.80
N LEU A 31 16.30 0.06 25.88
CA LEU A 31 15.44 -1.10 26.17
C LEU A 31 14.60 -0.94 27.46
N ARG A 32 15.12 -0.20 28.44
CA ARG A 32 14.39 0.12 29.68
C ARG A 32 13.19 1.05 29.41
N ASP A 33 13.37 2.05 28.56
CA ASP A 33 12.29 2.99 28.20
C ASP A 33 11.23 2.30 27.36
N LEU A 34 11.62 1.40 26.45
CA LEU A 34 10.70 0.55 25.69
C LEU A 34 9.83 -0.32 26.62
N SER A 35 10.45 -0.89 27.67
CA SER A 35 9.72 -1.64 28.69
C SER A 35 8.75 -0.75 29.49
N HIS A 36 9.16 0.48 29.83
CA HIS A 36 8.27 1.44 30.49
C HIS A 36 7.09 1.89 29.61
N VAL A 37 7.28 2.06 28.30
CA VAL A 37 6.16 2.36 27.38
C VAL A 37 5.13 1.24 27.41
N VAL A 38 5.58 -0.02 27.36
CA VAL A 38 4.67 -1.18 27.36
C VAL A 38 3.93 -1.29 28.69
N HIS A 39 4.62 -1.13 29.82
CA HIS A 39 3.96 -1.13 31.13
C HIS A 39 2.99 0.05 31.28
N LEU A 40 3.36 1.25 30.85
CA LEU A 40 2.48 2.42 30.89
C LEU A 40 1.24 2.22 30.02
N ALA A 41 1.36 1.58 28.85
CA ALA A 41 0.23 1.25 28.00
C ALA A 41 -0.71 0.23 28.66
N VAL A 42 -0.17 -0.75 29.39
CA VAL A 42 -0.95 -1.75 30.13
C VAL A 42 -1.65 -1.12 31.33
N ASP A 43 -0.93 -0.35 32.14
CA ASP A 43 -1.45 0.30 33.36
C ASP A 43 -2.52 1.36 33.05
N ALA A 44 -2.41 2.02 31.90
CA ALA A 44 -3.38 3.02 31.43
C ALA A 44 -4.46 2.44 30.48
N GLU A 45 -4.52 1.11 30.32
CA GLU A 45 -5.46 0.41 29.42
C GLU A 45 -5.46 0.94 27.98
N VAL A 46 -4.32 1.44 27.49
CA VAL A 46 -4.19 1.98 26.14
C VAL A 46 -4.15 0.82 25.14
N PRO A 47 -5.11 0.72 24.20
CA PRO A 47 -5.10 -0.32 23.19
C PRO A 47 -3.85 -0.24 22.32
N ALA A 48 -3.37 -1.38 21.82
CA ALA A 48 -2.17 -1.44 20.99
C ALA A 48 -2.26 -0.56 19.73
N ALA A 49 -3.47 -0.36 19.20
CA ALA A 49 -3.73 0.57 18.09
C ALA A 49 -3.34 2.03 18.41
N ASN A 50 -3.35 2.40 19.70
CA ASN A 50 -3.07 3.74 20.20
C ASN A 50 -1.73 3.81 20.95
N VAL A 51 -0.78 2.90 20.68
CA VAL A 51 0.51 2.84 21.39
C VAL A 51 1.32 4.15 21.34
N GLU A 52 1.07 5.01 20.35
CA GLU A 52 1.64 6.37 20.29
C GLU A 52 1.30 7.22 21.53
N GLN A 53 0.12 7.03 22.13
CA GLN A 53 -0.29 7.72 23.36
C GLN A 53 0.69 7.39 24.49
N ALA A 54 0.95 6.10 24.74
CA ALA A 54 1.87 5.65 25.78
C ALA A 54 3.31 6.16 25.55
N ILE A 55 3.78 6.17 24.31
CA ILE A 55 5.12 6.72 23.97
C ILE A 55 5.18 8.22 24.26
N ARG A 56 4.14 8.98 23.88
CA ARG A 56 4.06 10.43 24.12
C ARG A 56 3.95 10.76 25.60
N SER A 57 3.16 10.00 26.36
CA SER A 57 3.02 10.18 27.80
C SER A 57 4.35 9.99 28.52
N LEU A 58 5.15 8.99 28.13
CA LEU A 58 6.49 8.78 28.68
C LEU A 58 7.47 9.91 28.29
N ARG A 59 7.42 10.39 27.03
CA ARG A 59 8.36 11.43 26.53
C ARG A 59 8.04 12.84 26.99
N LEU A 60 6.76 13.17 27.18
CA LEU A 60 6.28 14.54 27.38
C LEU A 60 5.62 14.75 28.74
N GLY A 61 5.36 13.69 29.52
CA GLY A 61 4.71 13.78 30.82
C GLY A 61 3.23 14.19 30.76
N VAL A 62 2.62 14.11 29.58
CA VAL A 62 1.22 14.47 29.35
C VAL A 62 0.42 13.19 29.04
N PRO A 63 -0.50 12.75 29.93
CA PRO A 63 -1.20 11.47 29.79
C PRO A 63 -2.18 11.42 28.60
N GLU A 64 -2.79 12.54 28.23
CA GLU A 64 -3.68 12.63 27.07
C GLU A 64 -3.49 13.94 26.30
N SER A 65 -3.67 13.87 24.97
CA SER A 65 -3.71 15.08 24.14
C SER A 65 -4.94 15.91 24.51
N PRO A 66 -4.79 17.20 24.89
CA PRO A 66 -5.91 18.09 25.17
C PRO A 66 -6.87 18.30 23.98
N TRP A 67 -6.43 17.89 22.78
CA TRP A 67 -7.16 17.99 21.51
C TRP A 67 -7.97 16.75 21.17
N SER A 68 -7.86 15.67 21.94
CA SER A 68 -8.50 14.38 21.67
C SER A 68 -9.80 14.16 22.44
N ALA A 69 -10.27 15.19 23.18
CA ALA A 69 -11.53 15.13 23.91
C ALA A 69 -12.74 14.99 22.93
N PRO A 70 -13.60 13.98 23.10
CA PRO A 70 -14.72 13.72 22.17
C PRO A 70 -15.65 14.92 21.97
N ASP A 71 -15.95 15.65 23.05
CA ASP A 71 -16.80 16.83 23.00
C ASP A 71 -16.18 18.00 22.22
N LEU A 72 -14.85 18.13 22.27
CA LEU A 72 -14.13 19.16 21.52
C LEU A 72 -14.15 18.84 20.02
N LEU A 73 -13.88 17.59 19.65
CA LEU A 73 -13.93 17.14 18.25
C LEU A 73 -15.34 17.27 17.66
N HIS A 74 -16.37 16.90 18.43
CA HIS A 74 -17.75 17.08 18.01
C HIS A 74 -18.09 18.56 17.76
N ARG A 75 -17.64 19.46 18.65
CA ARG A 75 -17.85 20.92 18.50
C ARG A 75 -17.10 21.52 17.30
N ILE A 76 -15.92 20.99 16.96
CA ILE A 76 -15.15 21.43 15.79
C ILE A 76 -15.80 20.91 14.51
N ALA A 77 -16.19 19.63 14.48
CA ALA A 77 -16.83 19.00 13.34
C ALA A 77 -18.17 19.65 12.97
N HIS A 78 -18.96 20.06 13.96
CA HIS A 78 -20.24 20.76 13.76
C HIS A 78 -20.12 22.29 13.91
N GLY A 79 -18.89 22.81 13.88
CA GLY A 79 -18.62 24.24 14.08
C GLY A 79 -18.93 25.11 12.87
N GLU A 80 -19.19 24.52 11.69
CA GLU A 80 -19.33 25.23 10.42
C GLU A 80 -20.48 26.24 10.48
N ASP A 81 -21.64 25.87 11.01
CA ASP A 81 -22.80 26.76 11.13
C ASP A 81 -22.52 27.93 12.09
N LYS A 82 -21.82 27.64 13.19
CA LYS A 82 -21.52 28.64 14.22
C LYS A 82 -20.50 29.67 13.73
N VAL A 83 -19.50 29.25 12.96
CA VAL A 83 -18.47 30.14 12.41
C VAL A 83 -18.96 30.85 11.15
N SER A 84 -19.75 30.19 10.31
CA SER A 84 -20.34 30.79 9.10
C SER A 84 -21.31 31.92 9.41
N SER A 85 -21.99 31.89 10.56
CA SER A 85 -22.82 33.02 11.04
C SER A 85 -22.02 34.31 11.31
N ARG A 86 -20.69 34.20 11.48
CA ARG A 86 -19.80 35.34 11.78
C ARG A 86 -18.87 35.71 10.64
N VAL A 87 -18.81 34.88 9.60
CA VAL A 87 -17.92 35.06 8.46
C VAL A 87 -18.74 34.99 7.18
N LEU A 88 -19.15 36.15 6.69
CA LEU A 88 -19.99 36.31 5.51
C LEU A 88 -19.17 36.11 4.22
N GLY A 89 -19.71 35.32 3.30
CA GLY A 89 -19.16 35.15 1.94
C GLY A 89 -17.91 34.26 1.84
N GLN A 90 -17.48 33.60 2.93
CA GLN A 90 -16.27 32.77 2.96
C GLN A 90 -16.51 31.33 3.46
N PRO A 91 -17.46 30.57 2.88
CA PRO A 91 -17.77 29.21 3.35
C PRO A 91 -16.58 28.24 3.21
N ALA A 92 -15.75 28.41 2.18
CA ALA A 92 -14.56 27.60 1.97
C ALA A 92 -13.47 27.83 3.05
N ALA A 93 -13.25 29.09 3.46
CA ALA A 93 -12.24 29.43 4.47
C ALA A 93 -12.65 28.94 5.87
N VAL A 94 -13.95 29.00 6.18
CA VAL A 94 -14.51 28.46 7.43
C VAL A 94 -14.31 26.95 7.49
N ARG A 95 -14.70 26.22 6.44
CA ARG A 95 -14.52 24.77 6.36
C ARG A 95 -13.04 24.37 6.46
N ARG A 96 -12.16 25.08 5.75
CA ARG A 96 -10.72 24.82 5.78
C ARG A 96 -10.11 25.04 7.16
N SER A 97 -10.57 26.05 7.87
CA SER A 97 -10.11 26.35 9.23
C SER A 97 -10.54 25.27 10.23
N LEU A 98 -11.77 24.77 10.11
CA LEU A 98 -12.26 23.65 10.92
C LEU A 98 -11.54 22.34 10.56
N ASP A 99 -11.29 22.09 9.28
CA ASP A 99 -10.52 20.96 8.80
C ASP A 99 -9.08 20.95 9.35
N VAL A 100 -8.38 22.10 9.36
CA VAL A 100 -7.05 22.21 9.97
C VAL A 100 -7.06 21.87 11.47
N LEU A 101 -8.14 22.20 12.18
CA LEU A 101 -8.29 21.86 13.60
C LEU A 101 -8.54 20.37 13.83
N LEU A 102 -9.29 19.72 12.93
CA LEU A 102 -9.52 18.27 12.95
C LEU A 102 -8.24 17.48 12.58
N ARG A 103 -7.43 18.01 11.66
CA ARG A 103 -6.21 17.36 11.14
C ARG A 103 -5.02 17.34 12.12
N ARG A 104 -5.11 18.04 13.26
CA ARG A 104 -4.05 18.09 14.29
C ARG A 104 -4.01 16.86 15.19
N ASP A 105 -5.09 16.10 15.29
CA ASP A 105 -5.06 14.77 15.91
C ASP A 105 -4.69 13.71 14.85
N ARG A 106 -3.43 13.23 14.87
CA ARG A 106 -2.93 12.20 13.96
C ARG A 106 -3.65 10.85 14.12
N SER A 107 -4.36 10.65 15.23
CA SER A 107 -5.05 9.42 15.60
C SER A 107 -6.41 9.28 14.90
N TYR A 108 -6.93 10.36 14.30
CA TYR A 108 -8.19 10.37 13.58
C TYR A 108 -7.97 10.64 12.09
N ARG A 109 -7.68 9.57 11.31
CA ARG A 109 -7.94 9.58 9.87
C ARG A 109 -9.31 8.97 9.65
N PRO A 110 -10.35 9.73 9.27
CA PRO A 110 -11.50 9.08 8.66
C PRO A 110 -10.98 8.33 7.43
N ILE A 111 -11.50 7.13 7.19
CA ILE A 111 -11.33 6.40 5.95
C ILE A 111 -11.67 7.39 4.84
N ASP A 112 -10.65 7.85 4.11
CA ASP A 112 -10.81 8.95 3.17
C ASP A 112 -11.71 8.46 2.04
N ALA A 113 -12.99 8.85 2.05
CA ALA A 113 -14.02 8.39 1.11
C ALA A 113 -13.69 8.74 -0.35
N ARG A 114 -12.63 9.55 -0.55
CA ARG A 114 -12.07 10.01 -1.82
C ARG A 114 -11.03 9.06 -2.41
N VAL A 115 -10.69 7.96 -1.74
CA VAL A 115 -9.73 6.97 -2.26
C VAL A 115 -10.49 5.90 -3.04
N ALA A 116 -10.18 5.80 -4.34
CA ALA A 116 -10.67 4.73 -5.19
C ALA A 116 -10.08 3.38 -4.77
N ARG A 117 -10.89 2.31 -4.82
CA ARG A 117 -10.49 0.96 -4.41
C ARG A 117 -10.61 -0.01 -5.57
N ARG A 118 -9.75 -1.03 -5.55
CA ARG A 118 -9.88 -2.19 -6.42
C ARG A 118 -11.25 -2.83 -6.21
N GLY A 119 -11.99 -3.02 -7.30
CA GLY A 119 -13.32 -3.64 -7.28
C GLY A 119 -14.47 -2.64 -7.15
N ASP A 120 -14.20 -1.35 -6.93
CA ASP A 120 -15.23 -0.32 -7.11
C ASP A 120 -15.67 -0.27 -8.59
N PRO A 121 -16.95 0.01 -8.90
CA PRO A 121 -17.37 0.32 -10.26
C PRO A 121 -16.59 1.50 -10.84
N PHE A 122 -16.31 1.47 -12.15
CA PHE A 122 -15.50 2.48 -12.80
C PHE A 122 -16.02 3.90 -12.58
N GLU A 123 -17.33 4.10 -12.57
CA GLU A 123 -17.97 5.39 -12.33
C GLU A 123 -17.60 5.94 -10.93
N ILE A 124 -17.59 5.07 -9.92
CA ILE A 124 -17.22 5.41 -8.55
C ILE A 124 -15.71 5.69 -8.44
N THR A 125 -14.88 4.85 -9.08
CA THR A 125 -13.43 5.06 -9.16
C THR A 125 -13.10 6.42 -9.79
N GLN A 126 -13.74 6.72 -10.93
CA GLN A 126 -13.58 7.98 -11.64
C GLN A 126 -14.00 9.15 -10.75
N GLU A 127 -15.18 9.11 -10.15
CA GLU A 127 -15.66 10.17 -9.26
C GLU A 127 -14.69 10.44 -8.10
N ARG A 128 -14.23 9.37 -7.41
CA ARG A 128 -13.29 9.49 -6.29
C ARG A 128 -11.95 10.08 -6.72
N VAL A 129 -11.40 9.63 -7.85
CA VAL A 129 -10.14 10.18 -8.39
C VAL A 129 -10.29 11.67 -8.74
N HIS A 130 -11.39 12.05 -9.38
CA HIS A 130 -11.66 13.47 -9.68
C HIS A 130 -11.79 14.30 -8.39
N GLN A 131 -12.53 13.82 -7.39
CA GLN A 131 -12.66 14.51 -6.10
C GLN A 131 -11.31 14.64 -5.38
N ALA A 132 -10.48 13.60 -5.39
CA ALA A 132 -9.14 13.61 -4.79
C ALA A 132 -8.23 14.63 -5.49
N ILE A 133 -8.24 14.67 -6.83
CA ILE A 133 -7.47 15.64 -7.60
C ILE A 133 -7.97 17.07 -7.30
N SER A 134 -9.28 17.31 -7.34
CA SER A 134 -9.84 18.64 -7.04
C SER A 134 -9.47 19.12 -5.64
N HIS A 135 -9.57 18.26 -4.63
CA HIS A 135 -9.13 18.57 -3.28
C HIS A 135 -7.62 18.87 -3.21
N GLN A 136 -6.79 18.06 -3.88
CA GLN A 136 -5.35 18.29 -3.91
C GLN A 136 -5.01 19.68 -4.46
N PHE A 137 -5.62 20.08 -5.58
CA PHE A 137 -5.32 21.37 -6.21
C PHE A 137 -5.95 22.55 -5.48
N ASN A 138 -7.16 22.40 -4.94
CA ASN A 138 -7.89 23.50 -4.30
C ASN A 138 -7.48 23.67 -2.83
N ASP A 139 -7.37 22.59 -2.07
CA ASP A 139 -7.25 22.63 -0.61
C ASP A 139 -5.83 22.42 -0.11
N GLU A 140 -5.03 21.58 -0.79
CA GLU A 140 -3.64 21.32 -0.41
C GLU A 140 -2.65 22.25 -1.11
N LEU A 141 -2.68 22.29 -2.44
CA LEU A 141 -1.77 23.11 -3.24
C LEU A 141 -2.21 24.56 -3.31
N GLN A 142 -3.48 24.89 -2.98
CA GLN A 142 -4.04 26.24 -3.06
C GLN A 142 -3.85 26.88 -4.44
N ARG A 143 -3.93 26.07 -5.51
CA ARG A 143 -3.71 26.48 -6.91
C ARG A 143 -4.81 25.93 -7.83
N PRO A 144 -6.06 26.41 -7.69
CA PRO A 144 -7.18 26.03 -8.56
C PRO A 144 -6.92 26.35 -10.04
N GLU A 145 -6.12 27.38 -10.33
CA GLU A 145 -5.75 27.79 -11.69
C GLU A 145 -5.04 26.70 -12.50
N ILE A 146 -4.30 25.79 -11.84
CA ILE A 146 -3.64 24.68 -12.54
C ILE A 146 -4.67 23.67 -13.01
N LEU A 147 -5.65 23.36 -12.14
CA LEU A 147 -6.74 22.45 -12.49
C LEU A 147 -7.55 23.03 -13.66
N ASN A 148 -7.82 24.34 -13.65
CA ASN A 148 -8.49 25.04 -14.75
C ASN A 148 -7.69 25.00 -16.07
N ARG A 149 -6.35 24.98 -16.01
CA ARG A 149 -5.49 24.83 -17.19
C ARG A 149 -5.41 23.40 -17.72
N ILE A 150 -5.46 22.42 -16.84
CA ILE A 150 -5.59 21.01 -17.22
C ILE A 150 -7.00 20.74 -17.78
N GLY A 151 -8.01 21.46 -17.25
CA GLY A 151 -9.40 21.42 -17.70
C GLY A 151 -10.02 20.03 -17.55
N ASN A 152 -10.87 19.65 -18.49
CA ASN A 152 -11.53 18.34 -18.54
C ASN A 152 -10.63 17.23 -19.14
N ASN A 153 -9.32 17.44 -19.26
CA ASN A 153 -8.40 16.48 -19.89
C ASN A 153 -7.79 15.48 -18.89
N ILE A 154 -8.54 15.15 -17.83
CA ILE A 154 -8.13 14.13 -16.86
C ILE A 154 -8.75 12.82 -17.31
N ILE A 155 -7.90 11.89 -17.73
CA ILE A 155 -8.31 10.54 -18.11
C ILE A 155 -8.01 9.62 -16.92
N VAL A 156 -9.06 9.05 -16.33
CA VAL A 156 -8.94 8.07 -15.26
C VAL A 156 -8.94 6.67 -15.86
N PHE A 157 -7.94 5.88 -15.51
CA PHE A 157 -7.88 4.46 -15.85
C PHE A 157 -8.37 3.64 -14.66
N ASP A 158 -9.03 2.52 -14.95
CA ASP A 158 -9.46 1.57 -13.92
C ASP A 158 -8.27 0.72 -13.42
N PHE A 159 -8.48 0.06 -12.29
CA PHE A 159 -7.55 -0.94 -11.77
C PHE A 159 -7.45 -2.14 -12.71
N ILE A 160 -6.26 -2.77 -12.75
CA ILE A 160 -6.09 -4.02 -13.49
C ILE A 160 -6.89 -5.12 -12.80
N SER A 161 -7.86 -5.66 -13.52
CA SER A 161 -8.66 -6.80 -13.08
C SER A 161 -7.86 -8.10 -13.18
N GLU A 162 -8.24 -9.09 -12.37
CA GLU A 162 -7.61 -10.42 -12.38
C GLU A 162 -7.58 -11.07 -13.78
N PRO A 163 -8.68 -11.08 -14.57
CA PRO A 163 -8.64 -11.66 -15.92
C PRO A 163 -7.64 -10.96 -16.84
N VAL A 164 -7.51 -9.63 -16.73
CA VAL A 164 -6.53 -8.86 -17.51
C VAL A 164 -5.12 -9.15 -17.05
N ALA A 165 -4.89 -9.28 -15.75
CA ALA A 165 -3.59 -9.65 -15.20
C ALA A 165 -3.12 -11.02 -15.71
N ARG A 166 -4.00 -12.03 -15.74
CA ARG A 166 -3.71 -13.36 -16.29
C ARG A 166 -3.27 -13.28 -17.76
N GLN A 167 -3.97 -12.49 -18.58
CA GLN A 167 -3.59 -12.24 -19.98
C GLN A 167 -2.25 -11.52 -20.11
N LEU A 168 -1.93 -10.58 -19.21
CA LEU A 168 -0.66 -9.89 -19.21
C LEU A 168 0.49 -10.83 -18.86
N VAL A 169 0.34 -11.68 -17.85
CA VAL A 169 1.33 -12.71 -17.47
C VAL A 169 1.59 -13.63 -18.66
N GLU A 170 0.54 -14.16 -19.29
CA GLU A 170 0.66 -15.00 -20.48
C GLU A 170 1.45 -14.29 -21.60
N LYS A 171 1.12 -13.04 -21.90
CA LYS A 171 1.85 -12.24 -22.91
C LYS A 171 3.33 -12.07 -22.55
N TYR A 172 3.64 -11.83 -21.27
CA TYR A 172 5.02 -11.69 -20.83
C TYR A 172 5.80 -13.00 -20.90
N LEU A 173 5.22 -14.12 -20.47
CA LEU A 173 5.84 -15.45 -20.60
C LEU A 173 6.13 -15.80 -22.06
N HIS A 174 5.19 -15.56 -22.97
CA HIS A 174 5.41 -15.73 -24.42
C HIS A 174 6.54 -14.84 -24.95
N ALA A 175 6.61 -13.59 -24.48
CA ALA A 175 7.69 -12.68 -24.86
C ALA A 175 9.06 -13.19 -24.39
N VAL A 176 9.13 -13.78 -23.19
CA VAL A 176 10.34 -14.41 -22.65
C VAL A 176 10.75 -15.62 -23.48
N VAL A 177 9.83 -16.56 -23.75
CA VAL A 177 10.08 -17.74 -24.60
C VAL A 177 10.63 -17.33 -25.97
N ARG A 178 9.99 -16.34 -26.61
CA ARG A 178 10.45 -15.81 -27.90
C ARG A 178 11.86 -15.24 -27.82
N ARG A 179 12.16 -14.49 -26.74
CA ARG A 179 13.47 -13.86 -26.54
C ARG A 179 14.57 -14.89 -26.28
N VAL A 180 14.27 -15.94 -25.51
CA VAL A 180 15.19 -17.06 -25.27
C VAL A 180 15.54 -17.75 -26.58
N ARG A 181 14.53 -18.06 -27.39
CA ARG A 181 14.73 -18.66 -28.72
C ARG A 181 15.55 -17.77 -29.65
N SER A 182 15.25 -16.48 -29.73
CA SER A 182 15.95 -15.58 -30.65
C SER A 182 17.40 -15.29 -30.24
N ARG A 183 17.69 -15.25 -28.93
CA ARG A 183 19.00 -14.83 -28.42
C ARG A 183 19.94 -16.00 -28.15
N PHE A 184 19.42 -17.13 -27.68
CA PHE A 184 20.21 -18.28 -27.28
C PHE A 184 19.99 -19.52 -28.17
N GLY A 185 19.04 -19.47 -29.12
CA GLY A 185 18.69 -20.62 -29.96
C GLY A 185 17.93 -21.74 -29.23
N LEU A 186 17.69 -21.58 -27.93
CA LEU A 186 17.04 -22.58 -27.06
C LEU A 186 15.52 -22.53 -27.21
N ARG A 187 14.88 -23.70 -27.35
CA ARG A 187 13.42 -23.83 -27.29
C ARG A 187 12.99 -24.04 -25.84
N LEU A 188 12.44 -22.99 -25.24
CA LEU A 188 11.88 -23.02 -23.89
C LEU A 188 10.40 -23.41 -23.94
N ALA A 189 10.03 -24.46 -23.23
CA ALA A 189 8.66 -24.79 -22.85
C ALA A 189 8.45 -24.44 -21.37
N ILE A 190 7.21 -24.08 -21.00
CA ILE A 190 6.85 -23.73 -19.62
C ILE A 190 5.78 -24.71 -19.17
N ALA A 191 6.01 -25.41 -18.06
CA ALA A 191 5.01 -26.29 -17.47
C ALA A 191 3.80 -25.48 -16.97
N PRO A 192 2.57 -26.00 -17.05
CA PRO A 192 1.38 -25.29 -16.56
C PRO A 192 1.52 -24.84 -15.09
N ALA A 193 2.06 -25.69 -14.22
CA ALA A 193 2.30 -25.37 -12.81
C ALA A 193 3.19 -24.13 -12.62
N VAL A 194 4.23 -23.96 -13.45
CA VAL A 194 5.10 -22.77 -13.41
C VAL A 194 4.33 -21.53 -13.83
N ALA A 195 3.51 -21.63 -14.88
CA ALA A 195 2.68 -20.51 -15.32
C ALA A 195 1.65 -20.10 -14.26
N ASP A 196 1.06 -21.06 -13.55
CA ASP A 196 0.10 -20.83 -12.46
C ASP A 196 0.76 -20.11 -11.28
N VAL A 197 1.93 -20.58 -10.82
CA VAL A 197 2.67 -19.96 -9.70
C VAL A 197 3.08 -18.52 -10.04
N VAL A 198 3.58 -18.27 -11.25
CA VAL A 198 3.94 -16.92 -11.70
C VAL A 198 2.69 -16.02 -11.79
N THR A 199 1.56 -16.59 -12.19
CA THR A 199 0.29 -15.88 -12.24
C THR A 199 -0.20 -15.49 -10.84
N GLU A 200 -0.18 -16.42 -9.89
CA GLU A 200 -0.54 -16.13 -8.49
C GLU A 200 0.35 -15.05 -7.88
N SER A 201 1.66 -15.12 -8.13
CA SER A 201 2.61 -14.08 -7.71
C SER A 201 2.26 -12.70 -8.29
N ALA A 202 1.82 -12.65 -9.55
CA ALA A 202 1.39 -11.39 -10.19
C ALA A 202 0.06 -10.86 -9.63
N LEU A 203 -0.89 -11.75 -9.31
CA LEU A 203 -2.17 -11.36 -8.71
C LEU A 203 -2.00 -10.74 -7.32
N GLY A 204 -1.00 -11.19 -6.56
CA GLY A 204 -0.65 -10.59 -5.26
C GLY A 204 -0.04 -9.17 -5.36
N ASN A 205 0.38 -8.73 -6.55
CA ASN A 205 1.08 -7.45 -6.77
C ASN A 205 0.25 -6.43 -7.57
N LEU A 206 -1.05 -6.65 -7.75
CA LEU A 206 -1.84 -5.82 -8.63
C LEU A 206 -2.01 -4.38 -8.14
N ASP A 207 -1.79 -4.10 -6.85
CA ASP A 207 -1.93 -2.75 -6.29
C ASP A 207 -0.87 -1.78 -6.82
N PHE A 208 0.21 -2.32 -7.40
CA PHE A 208 1.21 -1.56 -8.14
C PHE A 208 0.91 -1.47 -9.65
N GLY A 209 -0.30 -1.83 -10.07
CA GLY A 209 -0.77 -1.78 -11.46
C GLY A 209 0.03 -2.68 -12.40
N GLY A 210 0.16 -2.27 -13.67
CA GLY A 210 0.80 -3.10 -14.71
C GLY A 210 2.30 -3.31 -14.49
N ARG A 211 2.95 -2.38 -13.76
CA ARG A 211 4.34 -2.56 -13.32
C ARG A 211 4.46 -3.66 -12.27
N GLY A 212 3.47 -3.81 -11.38
CA GLY A 212 3.39 -4.91 -10.42
C GLY A 212 3.40 -6.27 -11.12
N VAL A 213 2.57 -6.43 -12.17
CA VAL A 213 2.52 -7.66 -12.97
C VAL A 213 3.87 -7.94 -13.64
N SER A 214 4.47 -6.94 -14.30
CA SER A 214 5.79 -7.11 -14.93
C SER A 214 6.88 -7.46 -13.92
N SER A 215 6.90 -6.79 -12.77
CA SER A 215 7.89 -7.01 -11.71
C SER A 215 7.74 -8.39 -11.07
N ALA A 216 6.51 -8.88 -10.93
CA ALA A 216 6.23 -10.22 -10.44
C ALA A 216 6.75 -11.28 -11.42
N VAL A 217 6.44 -11.15 -12.72
CA VAL A 217 6.98 -12.06 -13.75
C VAL A 217 8.51 -12.01 -13.80
N GLU A 218 9.10 -10.83 -13.66
CA GLU A 218 10.55 -10.68 -13.65
C GLU A 218 11.19 -11.40 -12.45
N THR A 219 10.66 -11.16 -11.25
CA THR A 219 11.15 -11.72 -9.99
C THR A 219 10.91 -13.22 -9.88
N ALA A 220 9.72 -13.68 -10.22
CA ALA A 220 9.31 -15.07 -10.07
C ALA A 220 9.77 -15.97 -11.21
N PHE A 221 10.01 -15.43 -12.42
CA PHE A 221 10.35 -16.25 -13.58
C PHE A 221 11.61 -15.82 -14.32
N VAL A 222 11.70 -14.56 -14.78
CA VAL A 222 12.81 -14.14 -15.66
C VAL A 222 14.16 -14.24 -14.97
N ASN A 223 14.26 -13.76 -13.72
CA ASN A 223 15.50 -13.76 -12.96
C ASN A 223 15.95 -15.19 -12.59
N PRO A 224 15.07 -16.06 -12.05
CA PRO A 224 15.40 -17.48 -11.83
C PRO A 224 15.78 -18.21 -13.13
N LEU A 225 15.05 -17.97 -14.22
CA LEU A 225 15.36 -18.55 -15.53
C LEU A 225 16.75 -18.12 -16.01
N ALA A 226 17.09 -16.83 -15.89
CA ALA A 226 18.40 -16.34 -16.31
C ALA A 226 19.54 -17.03 -15.56
N ARG A 227 19.37 -17.30 -14.25
CA ARG A 227 20.33 -18.03 -13.43
C ARG A 227 20.40 -19.50 -13.86
N ALA A 228 19.25 -20.17 -13.95
CA ALA A 228 19.19 -21.58 -14.30
C ALA A 228 19.74 -21.86 -15.71
N LEU A 229 19.57 -20.93 -16.66
CA LEU A 229 20.13 -21.04 -18.01
C LEU A 229 21.67 -20.98 -18.04
N LEU A 230 22.35 -20.46 -17.01
CA LEU A 230 23.81 -20.49 -16.93
C LEU A 230 24.36 -21.89 -16.69
N ASP A 231 23.59 -22.72 -16.00
CA ASP A 231 23.97 -24.09 -15.64
C ASP A 231 23.47 -25.12 -16.66
N VAL A 232 22.76 -24.68 -17.71
CA VAL A 232 22.27 -25.57 -18.78
C VAL A 232 23.44 -26.07 -19.63
N PRO A 233 23.56 -27.40 -19.83
CA PRO A 233 24.58 -27.95 -20.70
C PRO A 233 24.44 -27.45 -22.15
N PRO A 234 25.54 -27.12 -22.84
CA PRO A 234 25.51 -26.53 -24.18
C PRO A 234 24.90 -27.43 -25.26
N GLU A 235 24.82 -28.74 -25.02
CA GLU A 235 24.17 -29.72 -25.90
C GLU A 235 22.64 -29.62 -25.92
N TRP A 236 22.03 -29.00 -24.90
CA TRP A 236 20.57 -28.90 -24.85
C TRP A 236 20.07 -27.88 -25.87
N THR A 237 19.14 -28.32 -26.72
CA THR A 237 18.43 -27.43 -27.67
C THR A 237 17.00 -27.14 -27.25
N ARG A 238 16.48 -27.93 -26.30
CA ARG A 238 15.14 -27.84 -25.74
C ARG A 238 15.20 -27.96 -24.23
N VAL A 239 14.44 -27.09 -23.57
CA VAL A 239 14.40 -27.00 -22.11
C VAL A 239 12.96 -26.78 -21.68
N LEU A 240 12.54 -27.50 -20.64
CA LEU A 240 11.28 -27.32 -19.94
C LEU A 240 11.56 -26.62 -18.60
N ALA A 241 10.93 -25.46 -18.39
CA ALA A 241 10.77 -24.91 -17.04
C ALA A 241 9.75 -25.78 -16.30
N ALA A 242 10.26 -26.70 -15.47
CA ALA A 242 9.49 -27.79 -14.88
C ALA A 242 8.82 -27.38 -13.58
N ASP A 243 9.54 -26.63 -12.74
CA ASP A 243 9.06 -26.19 -11.43
C ASP A 243 9.67 -24.84 -11.04
N VAL A 244 8.91 -24.04 -10.28
CA VAL A 244 9.33 -22.74 -9.76
C VAL A 244 8.82 -22.58 -8.34
N GLN A 245 9.72 -22.26 -7.41
CA GLN A 245 9.37 -22.17 -6.00
C GLN A 245 10.06 -20.99 -5.30
N PRO A 246 9.41 -20.39 -4.28
CA PRO A 246 10.04 -19.39 -3.45
C PRO A 246 11.16 -20.03 -2.62
N ALA A 247 12.32 -19.37 -2.61
CA ALA A 247 13.52 -19.77 -1.88
C ALA A 247 13.90 -18.63 -0.90
N PRO A 248 14.77 -18.89 0.11
CA PRO A 248 15.13 -17.88 1.12
C PRO A 248 15.68 -16.57 0.55
N HIS A 249 16.23 -16.58 -0.67
CA HIS A 249 16.87 -15.43 -1.32
C HIS A 249 16.20 -15.08 -2.67
N GLY A 250 14.92 -15.42 -2.84
CA GLY A 250 14.13 -15.07 -4.01
C GLY A 250 13.34 -16.26 -4.55
N TRP A 251 13.56 -16.60 -5.80
CA TRP A 251 12.89 -17.69 -6.49
C TRP A 251 13.92 -18.60 -7.14
N GLU A 252 13.64 -19.90 -7.12
CA GLU A 252 14.43 -20.92 -7.78
C GLU A 252 13.59 -21.60 -8.86
N LEU A 253 14.21 -21.80 -10.03
CA LEU A 253 13.59 -22.44 -11.18
C LEU A 253 14.37 -23.70 -11.53
N THR A 254 13.66 -24.82 -11.60
CA THR A 254 14.22 -26.09 -12.05
C THR A 254 13.96 -26.26 -13.54
N LEU A 255 15.05 -26.45 -14.29
CA LEU A 255 15.01 -26.73 -15.72
C LEU A 255 15.22 -28.23 -15.95
N ALA A 256 14.40 -28.83 -16.81
CA ALA A 256 14.57 -30.18 -17.32
C ALA A 256 14.90 -30.12 -18.81
N GLY A 257 15.93 -30.85 -19.24
CA GLY A 257 16.37 -30.92 -20.63
C GLY A 257 15.95 -32.19 -21.33
N ASP A 258 16.12 -32.18 -22.65
CA ASP A 258 15.96 -33.34 -23.55
C ASP A 258 14.55 -33.96 -23.62
N ILE A 259 13.57 -33.12 -23.99
CA ILE A 259 12.19 -33.50 -24.36
C ILE A 259 11.89 -33.09 -25.82
#